data_AF-A0A6I7PSG1-F1
#
_entry.id   AF-A0A6I7PSG1-F1
#
_cell.length_a   1.000
_cell.length_b   1.000
_cell.length_c   1.000
_cell.angle_alpha   90.00
_cell.angle_beta   90.00
_cell.angle_gamma   90.00
#
_symmetry.space_group_name_H-M   'P 1'
#
loop_
_entity.id
_entity.type
_entity.pdbx_description
1 polymer ?
#
loop_
_entity_poly.entity_id
_entity_poly.type
_entity_poly.pdbx_seq_one_letter_code
_entity_poly.pdbx_strand_id
1 'polypeptide(L)'
;MGLRTSLAFNVTPLLLRAALGVTFVWAGWGKVMVDAPFEPAQAAALANMGVSGAVSQARSATGAPRNAQNGARAPETRPPERTPERPPERTTQPAPDAPQQPLPEPPDAVRAAAESDSHRVVLVRQEAEEAPVAAARTYRAEDFDGPIELRGLYNLSLLLVAVSDRGPDKVTLWPEALAKDGWPVRMAWAAGLTELIAGALVFIGFLTRFSALSLAGVMFVAMWLTQIGPNIGADGAFLGVLPALNNFAPSAWQTLLWQFVLAMAALGVFFSGPGCLSLDRFVFGPAHRAPPPVGAGASKPRQA
;
A
#
# COMPACT_ATOMS: atom_id res chain seq x y z
N MET A 1 34.43 10.61 -29.87
CA MET A 1 34.09 11.19 -28.55
C MET A 1 35.24 10.93 -27.59
N GLY A 2 35.63 11.91 -26.77
CA GLY A 2 36.67 11.69 -25.76
C GLY A 2 36.21 10.73 -24.66
N LEU A 3 37.16 10.03 -24.03
CA LEU A 3 36.91 9.08 -22.93
C LEU A 3 36.03 9.69 -21.82
N ARG A 4 36.25 10.97 -21.49
CA ARG A 4 35.49 11.70 -20.47
C ARG A 4 34.01 11.84 -20.82
N THR A 5 33.73 12.19 -22.08
CA THR A 5 32.36 12.29 -22.60
C THR A 5 31.67 10.92 -22.58
N SER A 6 32.39 9.86 -22.97
CA SER A 6 31.87 8.49 -22.91
C SER A 6 31.55 8.06 -21.47
N LEU A 7 32.42 8.35 -20.51
CA LEU A 7 32.18 8.04 -19.09
C LEU A 7 30.96 8.79 -18.56
N ALA A 8 30.85 10.10 -18.81
CA ALA A 8 29.73 10.91 -18.34
C ALA A 8 28.37 10.40 -18.87
N PHE A 9 28.29 10.04 -20.15
CA PHE A 9 27.04 9.56 -20.75
C PHE A 9 26.67 8.13 -20.37
N ASN A 10 27.62 7.32 -19.88
CA ASN A 10 27.39 5.90 -19.62
C ASN A 10 27.33 5.56 -18.12
N VAL A 11 28.17 6.18 -17.30
CA VAL A 11 28.28 5.87 -15.86
C VAL A 11 27.14 6.49 -15.07
N THR A 12 26.80 7.75 -15.34
CA THR A 12 25.73 8.46 -14.64
C THR A 12 24.37 7.75 -14.72
N PRO A 13 23.83 7.40 -15.91
CA PRO A 13 22.56 6.68 -15.98
C PRO A 13 22.66 5.27 -15.37
N LEU A 14 23.81 4.60 -15.43
CA LEU A 14 24.01 3.30 -14.80
C LEU A 14 23.88 3.37 -13.27
N LEU A 15 24.58 4.32 -12.63
CA LEU A 15 24.51 4.52 -11.18
C LEU A 15 23.10 4.91 -10.74
N LEU A 16 22.44 5.78 -11.50
CA LEU A 16 21.08 6.22 -11.19
C LEU A 16 20.08 5.05 -11.29
N ARG A 17 20.22 4.18 -12.30
CA ARG A 17 19.42 2.95 -12.42
C ARG A 17 19.68 1.99 -11.28
N ALA A 18 20.93 1.78 -10.90
CA ALA A 18 21.28 0.89 -9.79
C ALA A 18 20.66 1.40 -8.48
N ALA A 19 20.79 2.69 -8.19
CA ALA A 19 20.21 3.32 -7.01
C ALA A 19 18.68 3.19 -6.99
N LEU A 20 18.00 3.63 -8.05
CA LEU A 20 16.54 3.52 -8.15
C LEU A 20 16.06 2.07 -8.08
N GLY A 21 16.71 1.19 -8.85
CA GLY A 21 16.36 -0.22 -8.91
C GLY A 21 16.43 -0.90 -7.55
N VAL A 22 17.52 -0.70 -6.82
CA VAL A 22 17.66 -1.23 -5.44
C VAL A 22 16.60 -0.62 -4.52
N THR A 23 16.41 0.70 -4.54
CA THR A 23 15.43 1.37 -3.67
C THR A 23 14.02 0.83 -3.90
N PHE A 24 13.58 0.71 -5.16
CA PHE A 24 12.22 0.29 -5.47
C PHE A 24 12.00 -1.22 -5.35
N VAL A 25 13.00 -2.04 -5.65
CA VAL A 25 12.92 -3.49 -5.37
C VAL A 25 12.81 -3.71 -3.86
N TRP A 26 13.63 -3.03 -3.06
CA TRP A 26 13.58 -3.13 -1.60
C TRP A 26 12.23 -2.66 -1.05
N ALA A 27 11.77 -1.48 -1.46
CA ALA A 27 10.49 -0.92 -1.00
C ALA A 27 9.29 -1.76 -1.43
N GLY A 28 9.25 -2.19 -2.70
CA GLY A 28 8.18 -3.04 -3.23
C GLY A 28 8.16 -4.42 -2.58
N TRP A 29 9.34 -5.02 -2.35
CA TRP A 29 9.46 -6.29 -1.63
C TRP A 29 8.90 -6.19 -0.21
N GLY A 30 9.27 -5.13 0.52
CA GLY A 30 8.75 -4.86 1.87
C GLY A 30 7.22 -4.80 1.89
N LYS A 31 6.59 -4.17 0.91
CA LYS A 31 5.12 -4.07 0.84
C LYS A 31 4.46 -5.42 0.54
N VAL A 32 5.01 -6.17 -0.42
CA VAL A 32 4.38 -7.38 -0.97
C VAL A 32 4.65 -8.63 -0.12
N MET A 33 5.80 -8.70 0.55
CA MET A 33 6.25 -9.93 1.21
C MET A 33 6.26 -9.85 2.74
N VAL A 34 6.31 -8.65 3.32
CA VAL A 34 6.36 -8.49 4.78
C VAL A 34 4.95 -8.31 5.31
N ASP A 35 4.59 -9.11 6.29
CA ASP A 35 3.35 -8.97 7.03
C ASP A 35 3.49 -7.85 8.07
N ALA A 36 2.38 -7.20 8.38
CA ALA A 36 2.27 -6.15 9.36
C ALA A 36 1.03 -6.39 10.23
N PRO A 37 1.08 -6.02 11.52
CA PRO A 37 -0.08 -6.09 12.39
C PRO A 37 -1.08 -4.98 12.03
N PHE A 38 -2.36 -5.35 12.01
CA PHE A 38 -3.49 -4.45 11.82
C PHE A 38 -4.42 -4.54 13.02
N GLU A 39 -4.77 -3.39 13.59
CA GLU A 39 -5.71 -3.30 14.70
C GLU A 39 -7.12 -3.78 14.29
N PRO A 40 -7.97 -4.25 15.23
CA PRO A 40 -9.32 -4.73 14.93
C PRO A 40 -10.17 -3.80 14.05
N ALA A 41 -10.08 -2.48 14.26
CA ALA A 41 -10.79 -1.49 13.44
C ALA A 41 -10.28 -1.45 11.98
N GLN A 42 -8.97 -1.55 11.79
CA GLN A 42 -8.34 -1.61 10.46
C GLN A 42 -8.64 -2.94 9.77
N ALA A 43 -8.61 -4.04 10.53
CA ALA A 43 -8.97 -5.37 10.08
C ALA A 43 -10.41 -5.43 9.56
N ALA A 44 -11.35 -4.81 10.30
CA ALA A 44 -12.74 -4.67 9.88
C ALA A 44 -12.87 -3.89 8.58
N ALA A 45 -12.18 -2.75 8.45
CA ALA A 45 -12.15 -1.97 7.21
C ALA A 45 -11.61 -2.79 6.03
N LEU A 46 -10.53 -3.55 6.23
CA LEU A 46 -9.95 -4.44 5.21
C LEU A 46 -10.89 -5.61 4.86
N ALA A 47 -11.58 -6.18 5.83
CA ALA A 47 -12.59 -7.21 5.58
C ALA A 47 -13.77 -6.66 4.76
N ASN A 48 -14.23 -5.44 5.05
CA ASN A 48 -15.26 -4.75 4.28
C ASN A 48 -14.80 -4.40 2.85
N MET A 49 -13.50 -4.23 2.61
CA MET A 49 -12.91 -4.11 1.28
C MET A 49 -12.71 -5.46 0.56
N GLY A 50 -13.07 -6.58 1.20
CA GLY A 50 -12.96 -7.92 0.62
C GLY A 50 -11.58 -8.58 0.75
N VAL A 51 -10.75 -8.16 1.71
CA VAL A 51 -9.47 -8.83 1.98
C VAL A 51 -9.72 -10.20 2.62
N SER A 52 -9.47 -11.27 1.87
CA SER A 52 -9.80 -12.65 2.27
C SER A 52 -9.19 -13.08 3.60
N GLY A 53 -7.96 -12.63 3.91
CA GLY A 53 -7.30 -12.93 5.18
C GLY A 53 -8.09 -12.40 6.39
N ALA A 54 -8.49 -11.12 6.34
CA ALA A 54 -9.31 -10.50 7.38
C ALA A 54 -10.69 -11.16 7.49
N VAL A 55 -11.35 -11.43 6.37
CA VAL A 55 -12.66 -12.12 6.33
C VAL A 55 -12.59 -13.51 6.97
N SER A 56 -11.52 -14.26 6.71
CA SER A 56 -11.35 -15.61 7.23
C SER A 56 -11.19 -15.59 8.75
N GLN A 57 -10.42 -14.65 9.27
CA GLN A 57 -10.19 -14.50 10.71
C GLN A 57 -11.46 -14.07 11.46
N ALA A 58 -12.23 -13.12 10.90
CA ALA A 58 -13.51 -12.71 11.49
C ALA A 58 -14.52 -13.87 11.58
N ARG A 59 -14.53 -14.77 10.57
CA ARG A 59 -15.39 -15.97 10.58
C ARG A 59 -14.94 -16.96 11.64
N SER A 60 -13.64 -17.15 11.83
CA SER A 60 -13.09 -18.01 12.88
C SER A 60 -13.46 -17.51 14.28
N ALA A 61 -13.46 -16.19 14.50
CA ALA A 61 -13.88 -15.58 15.77
C ALA A 61 -15.38 -15.78 16.05
N THR A 62 -16.23 -15.73 15.01
CA THR A 62 -17.70 -15.90 15.17
C THR A 62 -18.11 -17.39 15.30
N GLY A 63 -17.38 -18.30 14.63
CA GLY A 63 -17.78 -19.69 14.45
C GLY A 63 -17.32 -20.66 15.54
N ALA A 64 -16.37 -20.26 16.40
CA ALA A 64 -16.09 -21.02 17.60
C ALA A 64 -17.23 -20.74 18.59
N PRO A 65 -18.10 -21.71 18.94
CA PRO A 65 -18.97 -21.53 20.10
C PRO A 65 -18.03 -21.16 21.25
N ARG A 66 -18.18 -19.94 21.80
CA ARG A 66 -17.58 -19.57 23.08
C ARG A 66 -18.11 -20.58 24.06
N ASN A 67 -17.38 -21.69 24.19
CA ASN A 67 -17.75 -22.75 25.08
C ASN A 67 -17.68 -22.09 26.45
N ALA A 68 -18.85 -21.83 27.04
CA ALA A 68 -19.04 -21.15 28.32
C ALA A 68 -18.57 -22.03 29.49
N GLN A 69 -17.48 -22.76 29.28
CA GLN A 69 -16.96 -23.85 30.09
C GLN A 69 -15.64 -23.49 30.78
N ASN A 70 -15.22 -22.22 30.73
CA ASN A 70 -14.21 -21.65 31.63
C ASN A 70 -14.83 -20.73 32.69
N GLY A 71 -16.11 -20.91 33.01
CA GLY A 71 -16.63 -20.53 34.32
C GLY A 71 -16.11 -21.52 35.36
N ALA A 72 -15.31 -21.02 36.30
CA ALA A 72 -14.82 -21.69 37.52
C ALA A 72 -13.38 -22.26 37.50
N ARG A 73 -12.39 -21.38 37.47
CA ARG A 73 -11.32 -21.44 38.47
C ARG A 73 -10.87 -20.04 38.85
N ALA A 74 -11.35 -19.60 40.02
CA ALA A 74 -10.81 -18.44 40.71
C ALA A 74 -9.28 -18.66 40.89
N PRO A 75 -8.42 -17.69 40.50
CA PRO A 75 -7.03 -17.74 40.88
C PRO A 75 -6.93 -17.53 42.38
N GLU A 76 -6.43 -18.55 43.08
CA GLU A 76 -6.02 -18.47 44.47
C GLU A 76 -4.89 -17.42 44.57
N THR A 77 -5.23 -16.31 45.20
CA THR A 77 -4.32 -15.20 45.50
C THR A 77 -3.13 -15.70 46.32
N ARG A 78 -1.95 -15.78 45.71
CA ARG A 78 -0.68 -15.78 46.47
C ARG A 78 -0.42 -14.36 47.01
N PRO A 79 -0.03 -14.20 48.29
CA PRO A 79 0.35 -12.91 48.85
C PRO A 79 1.57 -12.34 48.11
N PRO A 80 1.62 -11.02 47.86
CA PRO A 80 2.76 -10.39 47.20
C PRO A 80 3.99 -10.38 48.12
N GLU A 81 5.11 -10.82 47.55
CA GLU A 81 6.44 -10.71 48.12
C GLU A 81 6.89 -9.23 48.06
N ARG A 82 7.21 -8.65 49.23
CA ARG A 82 7.60 -7.25 49.38
C ARG A 82 8.95 -7.01 48.70
N THR A 83 8.95 -6.23 47.63
CA THR A 83 10.18 -5.64 47.07
C THR A 83 10.46 -4.29 47.76
N PRO A 84 11.72 -3.95 48.10
CA PRO A 84 12.05 -2.75 48.86
C PRO A 84 11.70 -1.43 48.15
N GLU A 85 11.20 -0.53 48.99
CA GLU A 85 10.76 0.85 48.78
C GLU A 85 11.86 1.73 48.15
N ARG A 86 11.57 2.33 46.98
CA ARG A 86 12.36 3.41 46.39
C ARG A 86 11.69 4.76 46.71
N PRO A 87 12.41 5.79 47.20
CA PRO A 87 11.82 7.07 47.63
C PRO A 87 11.12 7.86 46.53
N PRO A 88 10.18 8.77 46.91
CA PRO A 88 9.16 9.31 46.01
C PRO A 88 9.65 10.53 45.23
N GLU A 89 9.30 10.57 43.94
CA GLU A 89 9.27 11.81 43.15
C GLU A 89 7.82 12.19 42.86
N ARG A 90 7.54 13.48 43.01
CA ARG A 90 6.27 14.06 43.41
C ARG A 90 5.48 14.58 42.20
N THR A 91 4.23 14.08 42.07
CA THR A 91 2.93 14.76 41.79
C THR A 91 2.92 15.91 40.77
N THR A 92 2.14 15.83 39.68
CA THR A 92 0.73 16.30 39.52
C THR A 92 0.20 15.88 38.13
N GLN A 93 -1.09 15.73 37.76
CA GLN A 93 -2.42 15.87 38.37
C GLN A 93 -3.45 15.30 37.35
N PRO A 94 -4.47 14.51 37.74
CA PRO A 94 -5.46 13.96 36.81
C PRO A 94 -6.62 14.93 36.54
N ALA A 95 -7.11 14.93 35.30
CA ALA A 95 -8.24 15.73 34.82
C ALA A 95 -9.60 15.12 35.23
N PRO A 96 -10.69 15.92 35.29
CA PRO A 96 -11.98 15.51 35.84
C PRO A 96 -12.82 14.66 34.89
N ASP A 97 -13.55 13.71 35.47
CA ASP A 97 -14.48 12.78 34.83
C ASP A 97 -15.65 13.48 34.12
N ALA A 98 -15.91 13.08 32.87
CA ALA A 98 -17.12 13.44 32.14
C ALA A 98 -18.25 12.42 32.42
N PRO A 99 -19.52 12.83 32.57
CA PRO A 99 -20.63 11.91 32.82
C PRO A 99 -20.93 10.99 31.63
N GLN A 100 -20.90 9.68 31.86
CA GLN A 100 -21.38 8.68 30.90
C GLN A 100 -22.92 8.66 30.86
N GLN A 101 -23.50 8.83 29.68
CA GLN A 101 -24.92 8.57 29.44
C GLN A 101 -25.16 7.06 29.26
N PRO A 102 -26.25 6.49 29.82
CA PRO A 102 -26.58 5.08 29.66
C PRO A 102 -27.17 4.78 28.26
N LEU A 103 -26.68 3.71 27.63
CA LEU A 103 -27.25 3.13 26.41
C LEU A 103 -28.61 2.45 26.71
N PRO A 104 -29.63 2.60 25.85
CA PRO A 104 -30.88 1.84 25.94
C PRO A 104 -30.71 0.38 25.50
N GLU A 105 -31.33 -0.54 26.24
CA GLU A 105 -31.40 -1.98 25.95
C GLU A 105 -32.31 -2.30 24.75
N PRO A 106 -31.96 -3.27 23.89
CA PRO A 106 -32.88 -3.85 22.92
C PRO A 106 -33.78 -4.92 23.56
N PRO A 107 -35.07 -5.02 23.16
CA PRO A 107 -36.02 -5.98 23.70
C PRO A 107 -35.80 -7.42 23.21
N ASP A 108 -35.98 -8.36 24.14
CA ASP A 108 -36.12 -9.80 23.92
C ASP A 108 -37.37 -10.14 23.10
N ALA A 109 -37.22 -10.85 21.98
CA ALA A 109 -38.34 -11.56 21.36
C ALA A 109 -37.91 -12.73 20.45
N VAL A 110 -38.37 -13.92 20.88
CA VAL A 110 -38.73 -15.13 20.13
C VAL A 110 -37.65 -16.17 19.81
N ARG A 111 -37.76 -17.26 20.57
CA ARG A 111 -37.26 -18.62 20.38
C ARG A 111 -38.39 -19.49 19.80
N ALA A 112 -38.01 -20.59 19.12
CA ALA A 112 -38.80 -21.70 18.54
C ALA A 112 -39.14 -21.51 17.04
N ALA A 113 -39.05 -22.52 16.15
CA ALA A 113 -39.20 -23.95 16.34
C ALA A 113 -38.27 -24.78 15.41
N ALA A 114 -37.99 -26.00 15.87
CA ALA A 114 -37.40 -27.06 15.09
C ALA A 114 -38.48 -27.74 14.25
N GLU A 115 -38.14 -28.19 13.04
CA GLU A 115 -38.80 -29.35 12.45
C GLU A 115 -37.86 -30.10 11.52
N SER A 116 -37.89 -31.41 11.71
CA SER A 116 -37.10 -32.44 11.08
C SER A 116 -37.72 -32.81 9.75
N ASP A 117 -36.92 -32.92 8.68
CA ASP A 117 -37.36 -33.73 7.55
C ASP A 117 -36.20 -34.45 6.85
N SER A 118 -36.61 -35.49 6.16
CA SER A 118 -35.97 -36.78 6.04
C SER A 118 -35.27 -37.00 4.69
N HIS A 119 -34.34 -37.95 4.69
CA HIS A 119 -33.44 -38.29 3.60
C HIS A 119 -34.15 -38.60 2.27
N ARG A 120 -33.81 -37.82 1.23
CA ARG A 120 -33.98 -38.20 -0.18
C ARG A 120 -32.66 -37.98 -0.92
N VAL A 121 -31.97 -39.07 -1.26
CA VAL A 121 -30.77 -39.01 -2.12
C VAL A 121 -31.24 -38.92 -3.57
N VAL A 122 -31.42 -37.69 -4.04
CA VAL A 122 -31.54 -37.37 -5.47
C VAL A 122 -30.12 -37.08 -5.96
N LEU A 123 -29.64 -37.83 -6.95
CA LEU A 123 -28.49 -37.42 -7.75
C LEU A 123 -28.92 -36.23 -8.62
N VAL A 124 -29.00 -35.05 -7.99
CA VAL A 124 -29.18 -33.76 -8.64
C VAL A 124 -27.89 -33.47 -9.37
N ARG A 125 -27.96 -33.41 -10.69
CA ARG A 125 -26.98 -32.65 -11.48
C ARG A 125 -27.03 -31.24 -10.90
N GLN A 126 -26.01 -30.87 -10.14
CA GLN A 126 -25.88 -29.55 -9.53
C GLN A 126 -25.69 -28.55 -10.68
N GLU A 127 -26.79 -28.21 -11.36
CA GLU A 127 -27.01 -26.86 -11.84
C GLU A 127 -26.61 -26.01 -10.66
N ALA A 128 -25.58 -25.18 -10.84
CA ALA A 128 -25.14 -24.25 -9.81
C ALA A 128 -26.32 -23.30 -9.55
N GLU A 129 -27.24 -23.75 -8.72
CA GLU A 129 -28.21 -22.95 -8.00
C GLU A 129 -27.35 -21.83 -7.42
N GLU A 130 -27.51 -20.62 -7.95
CA GLU A 130 -26.85 -19.43 -7.45
C GLU A 130 -27.16 -19.37 -5.96
N ALA A 131 -26.25 -19.92 -5.15
CA ALA A 131 -26.38 -19.90 -3.71
C ALA A 131 -26.66 -18.45 -3.37
N PRO A 132 -27.77 -18.15 -2.66
CA PRO A 132 -28.25 -16.79 -2.47
C PRO A 132 -27.06 -15.97 -2.06
N VAL A 133 -26.69 -14.98 -2.89
CA VAL A 133 -25.50 -14.15 -2.71
C VAL A 133 -25.57 -13.65 -1.28
N ALA A 134 -24.77 -14.28 -0.41
CA ALA A 134 -24.90 -14.09 1.02
C ALA A 134 -24.78 -12.59 1.25
N ALA A 135 -25.85 -11.97 1.77
CA ALA A 135 -25.94 -10.53 1.91
C ALA A 135 -24.62 -10.02 2.50
N ALA A 136 -23.99 -9.06 1.83
CA ALA A 136 -22.64 -8.62 2.15
C ALA A 136 -22.55 -8.27 3.64
N ARG A 137 -21.94 -9.15 4.44
CA ARG A 137 -21.77 -8.95 5.88
C ARG A 137 -20.86 -7.74 6.06
N THR A 138 -21.34 -6.74 6.80
CA THR A 138 -20.49 -5.64 7.27
C THR A 138 -19.76 -6.11 8.52
N TYR A 139 -18.43 -6.07 8.48
CA TYR A 139 -17.54 -6.40 9.58
C TYR A 139 -17.28 -5.19 10.47
N ARG A 140 -17.23 -5.41 11.78
CA ARG A 140 -16.92 -4.43 12.82
C ARG A 140 -15.67 -4.84 13.59
N ALA A 141 -15.12 -3.91 14.38
CA ALA A 141 -13.94 -4.20 15.20
C ALA A 141 -14.19 -5.35 16.19
N GLU A 142 -15.42 -5.48 16.70
CA GLU A 142 -15.81 -6.56 17.63
C GLU A 142 -15.77 -7.97 17.01
N ASP A 143 -15.75 -8.07 15.67
CA ASP A 143 -15.62 -9.36 14.97
C ASP A 143 -14.18 -9.91 15.01
N PHE A 144 -13.23 -9.19 15.63
CA PHE A 144 -11.81 -9.57 15.70
C PHE A 144 -11.34 -9.61 17.16
N ASP A 145 -10.78 -10.73 17.59
CA ASP A 145 -10.31 -10.94 18.98
C ASP A 145 -9.00 -10.20 19.33
N GLY A 146 -8.35 -9.57 18.34
CA GLY A 146 -7.09 -8.84 18.51
C GLY A 146 -6.47 -8.43 17.17
N PRO A 147 -5.25 -7.88 17.20
CA PRO A 147 -4.52 -7.52 15.99
C PRO A 147 -4.31 -8.73 15.07
N ILE A 148 -4.35 -8.47 13.77
CA ILE A 148 -4.20 -9.51 12.74
C ILE A 148 -2.99 -9.23 11.86
N GLU A 149 -2.25 -10.27 11.49
CA GLU A 149 -1.10 -10.14 10.58
C GLU A 149 -1.58 -10.26 9.12
N LEU A 150 -1.38 -9.21 8.35
CA LEU A 150 -1.68 -9.20 6.91
C LEU A 150 -0.52 -8.55 6.13
N ARG A 151 -0.52 -8.65 4.80
CA ARG A 151 0.49 -7.99 3.97
C ARG A 151 0.57 -6.49 4.25
N GLY A 152 1.79 -5.98 4.44
CA GLY A 152 2.06 -4.57 4.72
C GLY A 152 1.54 -3.61 3.64
N LEU A 153 1.36 -4.07 2.39
CA LEU A 153 0.73 -3.30 1.31
C LEU A 153 -0.66 -2.77 1.66
N TYR A 154 -1.42 -3.42 2.56
CA TYR A 154 -2.78 -3.00 2.91
C TYR A 154 -2.85 -1.69 3.69
N ASN A 155 -1.72 -1.21 4.23
CA ASN A 155 -1.63 0.17 4.73
C ASN A 155 -1.94 1.20 3.64
N LEU A 156 -1.61 0.91 2.37
CA LEU A 156 -1.95 1.78 1.24
C LEU A 156 -3.46 1.75 0.94
N SER A 157 -4.12 0.61 1.09
CA SER A 157 -5.59 0.52 0.95
C SER A 157 -6.28 1.38 2.01
N LEU A 158 -5.84 1.29 3.27
CA LEU A 158 -6.37 2.11 4.36
C LEU A 158 -6.11 3.60 4.13
N LEU A 159 -4.92 3.96 3.64
CA LEU A 159 -4.60 5.34 3.26
C LEU A 159 -5.56 5.85 2.19
N LEU A 160 -5.83 5.07 1.14
CA LEU A 160 -6.73 5.44 0.05
C LEU A 160 -8.17 5.68 0.53
N VAL A 161 -8.66 4.89 1.49
CA VAL A 161 -9.97 5.11 2.13
C VAL A 161 -9.95 6.34 3.03
N ALA A 162 -8.89 6.54 3.81
CA ALA A 162 -8.77 7.71 4.70
C ALA A 162 -8.75 9.04 3.94
N VAL A 163 -8.13 9.08 2.74
CA VAL A 163 -8.08 10.31 1.93
C VAL A 163 -9.36 10.56 1.13
N SER A 164 -10.25 9.58 0.98
CA SER A 164 -11.56 9.77 0.35
C SER A 164 -12.62 10.25 1.34
N ASP A 165 -12.55 9.83 2.61
CA ASP A 165 -13.50 10.21 3.66
C ASP A 165 -12.99 11.40 4.50
N ARG A 166 -12.95 12.59 3.90
CA ARG A 166 -12.43 13.81 4.56
C ARG A 166 -13.49 14.67 5.24
N GLY A 167 -14.76 14.28 5.18
CA GLY A 167 -15.90 15.07 5.63
C GLY A 167 -16.44 16.06 4.57
N PRO A 168 -17.61 16.66 4.81
CA PRO A 168 -18.37 17.41 3.80
C PRO A 168 -17.71 18.72 3.36
N ASP A 169 -16.90 19.33 4.22
CA ASP A 169 -16.27 20.64 3.97
C ASP A 169 -14.90 20.55 3.30
N LYS A 170 -14.41 19.33 3.03
CA LYS A 170 -13.07 19.11 2.46
C LYS A 170 -13.15 18.64 1.02
N VAL A 171 -12.20 19.11 0.21
CA VAL A 171 -12.08 18.68 -1.19
C VAL A 171 -11.83 17.18 -1.24
N THR A 172 -12.70 16.46 -1.94
CA THR A 172 -12.54 15.05 -2.25
C THR A 172 -11.29 14.85 -3.11
N LEU A 173 -10.25 14.23 -2.54
CA LEU A 173 -8.94 14.07 -3.19
C LEU A 173 -8.87 12.88 -4.14
N TRP A 174 -9.78 11.94 -3.94
CA TRP A 174 -9.81 10.66 -4.62
C TRP A 174 -11.21 10.40 -5.15
N PRO A 175 -11.38 10.01 -6.41
CA PRO A 175 -12.70 9.73 -6.96
C PRO A 175 -13.44 8.70 -6.11
N GLU A 176 -14.68 9.01 -5.73
CA GLU A 176 -15.49 8.14 -4.86
C GLU A 176 -15.64 6.73 -5.44
N ALA A 177 -15.74 6.62 -6.77
CA ALA A 177 -15.80 5.35 -7.49
C ALA A 177 -14.57 4.45 -7.26
N LEU A 178 -13.39 5.03 -7.00
CA LEU A 178 -12.15 4.30 -6.72
C LEU A 178 -11.90 4.09 -5.22
N ALA A 179 -12.72 4.69 -4.35
CA ALA A 179 -12.65 4.53 -2.91
C ALA A 179 -13.56 3.40 -2.38
N LYS A 180 -14.53 2.95 -3.20
CA LYS A 180 -15.52 1.95 -2.82
C LYS A 180 -15.03 0.51 -3.08
N ASP A 181 -15.59 -0.42 -2.33
CA ASP A 181 -15.42 -1.86 -2.51
C ASP A 181 -13.95 -2.31 -2.47
N GLY A 182 -13.56 -3.25 -3.34
CA GLY A 182 -12.20 -3.76 -3.44
C GLY A 182 -11.24 -2.89 -4.27
N TRP A 183 -11.63 -1.69 -4.73
CA TRP A 183 -10.75 -0.84 -5.55
C TRP A 183 -9.49 -0.37 -4.81
N PRO A 184 -9.56 0.12 -3.56
CA PRO A 184 -8.36 0.50 -2.81
C PRO A 184 -7.35 -0.64 -2.71
N VAL A 185 -7.83 -1.88 -2.50
CA VAL A 185 -7.00 -3.08 -2.46
C VAL A 185 -6.32 -3.34 -3.80
N ARG A 186 -7.05 -3.28 -4.92
CA ARG A 186 -6.46 -3.46 -6.26
C ARG A 186 -5.41 -2.39 -6.58
N MET A 187 -5.66 -1.14 -6.19
CA MET A 187 -4.71 -0.05 -6.36
C MET A 187 -3.46 -0.22 -5.50
N ALA A 188 -3.61 -0.69 -4.26
CA ALA A 188 -2.49 -0.99 -3.39
C ALA A 188 -1.60 -2.10 -3.97
N TRP A 189 -2.21 -3.17 -4.51
CA TRP A 189 -1.50 -4.22 -5.24
C TRP A 189 -0.83 -3.70 -6.51
N ALA A 190 -1.53 -2.89 -7.32
CA ALA A 190 -0.98 -2.30 -8.52
C ALA A 190 0.25 -1.42 -8.21
N ALA A 191 0.20 -0.60 -7.16
CA ALA A 191 1.31 0.23 -6.73
C ALA A 191 2.49 -0.63 -6.25
N GLY A 192 2.27 -1.60 -5.35
CA GLY A 192 3.32 -2.47 -4.82
C GLY A 192 4.01 -3.31 -5.90
N LEU A 193 3.22 -3.89 -6.83
CA LEU A 193 3.76 -4.64 -7.96
C LEU A 193 4.48 -3.74 -8.96
N THR A 194 3.97 -2.52 -9.20
CA THR A 194 4.65 -1.56 -10.08
C THR A 194 6.00 -1.19 -9.52
N GLU A 195 6.10 -0.86 -8.22
CA GLU A 195 7.39 -0.57 -7.58
C GLU A 195 8.38 -1.74 -7.71
N LEU A 196 7.93 -2.95 -7.39
CA LEU A 196 8.78 -4.13 -7.41
C LEU A 196 9.25 -4.49 -8.82
N ILE A 197 8.30 -4.62 -9.76
CA ILE A 197 8.59 -5.04 -11.15
C ILE A 197 9.35 -3.93 -11.87
N ALA A 198 8.85 -2.69 -11.85
CA ALA A 198 9.53 -1.60 -12.55
C ALA A 198 10.90 -1.28 -11.93
N GLY A 199 11.05 -1.40 -10.61
CA GLY A 199 12.34 -1.34 -9.94
C GLY A 199 13.32 -2.38 -10.47
N ALA A 200 12.90 -3.65 -10.54
CA ALA A 200 13.73 -4.73 -11.08
C ALA A 200 14.08 -4.52 -12.57
N LEU A 201 13.11 -4.07 -13.36
CA LEU A 201 13.30 -3.79 -14.79
C LEU A 201 14.30 -2.62 -15.01
N VAL A 202 14.19 -1.54 -14.24
CA VAL A 202 15.15 -0.41 -14.26
C VAL A 202 16.54 -0.87 -13.83
N PHE A 203 16.63 -1.69 -12.78
CA PHE A 203 17.89 -2.24 -12.27
C PHE A 203 18.66 -3.00 -13.35
N ILE A 204 17.97 -3.95 -14.01
CA ILE A 204 18.54 -4.78 -15.06
C ILE A 204 18.75 -3.98 -16.37
N GLY A 205 18.01 -2.89 -16.55
CA GLY A 205 18.05 -2.07 -17.77
C GLY A 205 17.22 -2.67 -18.91
N PHE A 206 16.03 -3.19 -18.59
CA PHE A 206 15.03 -3.68 -19.54
C PHE A 206 13.78 -2.80 -19.50
N LEU A 207 13.28 -2.41 -20.67
CA LEU A 207 12.22 -1.41 -20.87
C LEU A 207 12.40 -0.17 -19.99
N THR A 208 13.65 0.27 -19.84
CA THR A 208 14.09 1.21 -18.80
C THR A 208 13.29 2.50 -18.82
N ARG A 209 12.96 3.02 -20.00
CA ARG A 209 12.17 4.26 -20.12
C ARG A 209 10.75 4.06 -19.57
N PHE A 210 10.05 3.04 -20.03
CA PHE A 210 8.68 2.77 -19.57
C PHE A 210 8.63 2.45 -18.08
N SER A 211 9.57 1.64 -17.59
CA SER A 211 9.70 1.30 -16.18
C SER A 211 10.06 2.51 -15.31
N ALA A 212 10.98 3.37 -15.76
CA ALA A 212 11.31 4.60 -15.02
C ALA A 212 10.13 5.59 -15.00
N LEU A 213 9.36 5.68 -16.09
CA LEU A 213 8.16 6.51 -16.14
C LEU A 213 7.08 6.01 -15.17
N SER A 214 6.88 4.70 -15.06
CA SER A 214 5.91 4.14 -14.10
C SER A 214 6.34 4.39 -12.65
N LEU A 215 7.64 4.25 -12.32
CA LEU A 215 8.17 4.60 -11.00
C LEU A 215 7.97 6.08 -10.66
N ALA A 216 8.21 6.98 -11.62
CA ALA A 216 7.92 8.40 -11.44
C ALA A 216 6.43 8.63 -11.14
N GLY A 217 5.54 7.97 -11.89
CA GLY A 217 4.09 8.01 -11.67
C GLY A 217 3.69 7.59 -10.26
N VAL A 218 4.22 6.46 -9.75
CA VAL A 218 3.94 6.00 -8.38
C VAL A 218 4.41 7.02 -7.34
N MET A 219 5.57 7.65 -7.52
CA MET A 219 6.05 8.69 -6.59
C MET A 219 5.18 9.96 -6.63
N PHE A 220 4.72 10.39 -7.81
CA PHE A 220 3.78 11.51 -7.90
C PHE A 220 2.46 11.22 -7.21
N VAL A 221 1.90 10.02 -7.40
CA VAL A 221 0.69 9.59 -6.69
C VAL A 221 0.95 9.52 -5.18
N ALA A 222 2.09 9.00 -4.74
CA ALA A 222 2.44 8.97 -3.32
C ALA A 222 2.54 10.39 -2.71
N MET A 223 3.20 11.33 -3.39
CA MET A 223 3.25 12.74 -2.97
C MET A 223 1.85 13.35 -2.91
N TRP A 224 1.01 13.07 -3.91
CA TRP A 224 -0.38 13.53 -3.95
C TRP A 224 -1.16 13.02 -2.74
N LEU A 225 -1.11 11.73 -2.45
CA LEU A 225 -1.90 11.10 -1.38
C LEU A 225 -1.38 11.42 0.02
N THR A 226 -0.09 11.72 0.19
CA THR A 226 0.52 11.88 1.52
C THR A 226 0.86 13.32 1.90
N GLN A 227 1.22 14.17 0.94
CA GLN A 227 1.74 15.51 1.22
C GLN A 227 0.88 16.62 0.63
N ILE A 228 0.45 16.48 -0.63
CA ILE A 228 -0.26 17.56 -1.32
C ILE A 228 -1.75 17.53 -0.96
N GLY A 229 -2.43 16.44 -1.31
CA GLY A 229 -3.87 16.31 -1.17
C GLY A 229 -4.37 16.59 0.25
N PRO A 230 -3.84 15.90 1.29
CA PRO A 230 -4.27 16.12 2.68
C PRO A 230 -4.12 17.57 3.16
N ASN A 231 -3.27 18.38 2.54
CA ASN A 231 -3.02 19.76 2.94
C ASN A 231 -3.75 20.81 2.09
N ILE A 232 -4.45 20.41 1.02
CA ILE A 232 -5.33 21.31 0.26
C ILE A 232 -6.46 21.79 1.19
N GLY A 233 -6.51 23.10 1.41
CA GLY A 233 -7.51 23.75 2.26
C GLY A 233 -7.32 23.52 3.77
N ALA A 234 -6.16 23.00 4.19
CA ALA A 234 -5.83 22.91 5.60
C ALA A 234 -5.40 24.27 6.17
N ASP A 235 -5.84 24.60 7.39
CA ASP A 235 -5.43 25.81 8.08
C ASP A 235 -3.91 25.86 8.25
N GLY A 236 -3.29 26.94 7.78
CA GLY A 236 -1.83 27.13 7.85
C GLY A 236 -1.02 26.40 6.77
N ALA A 237 -1.65 25.76 5.78
CA ALA A 237 -0.95 25.10 4.69
C ALA A 237 0.04 26.05 3.97
N PHE A 238 1.30 25.62 3.85
CA PHE A 238 2.33 26.37 3.15
C PHE A 238 1.99 26.41 1.65
N LEU A 239 1.90 27.62 1.07
CA LEU A 239 1.45 27.85 -0.32
C LEU A 239 0.06 27.26 -0.63
N GLY A 240 -0.77 27.02 0.39
CA GLY A 240 -2.15 26.49 0.24
C GLY A 240 -2.28 25.01 -0.09
N VAL A 241 -1.16 24.28 -0.28
CA VAL A 241 -1.18 22.85 -0.66
C VAL A 241 -0.13 22.00 0.04
N LEU A 242 0.85 22.59 0.71
CA LEU A 242 1.90 21.87 1.43
C LEU A 242 1.63 21.91 2.94
N PRO A 243 2.11 20.90 3.70
CA PRO A 243 1.96 20.89 5.15
C PRO A 243 2.62 22.11 5.78
N ALA A 244 2.04 22.58 6.88
CA ALA A 244 2.51 23.72 7.69
C ALA A 244 3.77 23.36 8.50
N LEU A 245 4.85 22.99 7.81
CA LEU A 245 6.09 22.54 8.41
C LEU A 245 7.04 23.71 8.68
N ASN A 246 8.01 23.50 9.58
CA ASN A 246 9.09 24.46 9.76
C ASN A 246 10.01 24.46 8.53
N ASN A 247 10.00 25.56 7.77
CA ASN A 247 10.79 25.73 6.54
C ASN A 247 12.31 25.59 6.72
N PHE A 248 12.80 25.81 7.94
CA PHE A 248 14.24 25.74 8.25
C PHE A 248 14.64 24.45 8.98
N ALA A 249 13.73 23.48 9.09
CA ALA A 249 14.01 22.16 9.65
C ALA A 249 13.99 21.09 8.53
N PRO A 250 15.15 20.71 7.96
CA PRO A 250 15.21 19.75 6.85
C PRO A 250 14.54 18.41 7.15
N SER A 251 14.57 17.97 8.40
CA SER A 251 13.92 16.73 8.85
C SER A 251 12.40 16.75 8.69
N ALA A 252 11.76 17.92 8.82
CA ALA A 252 10.31 18.05 8.63
C ALA A 252 9.92 17.73 7.17
N TRP A 253 10.79 18.08 6.23
CA TRP A 253 10.57 17.91 4.79
C TRP A 253 11.08 16.56 4.24
N GLN A 254 11.63 15.70 5.10
CA GLN A 254 12.33 14.48 4.67
C GLN A 254 11.48 13.60 3.75
N THR A 255 10.22 13.35 4.12
CA THR A 255 9.32 12.49 3.32
C THR A 255 9.04 13.07 1.94
N LEU A 256 8.69 14.36 1.86
CA LEU A 256 8.40 15.03 0.59
C LEU A 256 9.65 15.10 -0.29
N LEU A 257 10.78 15.52 0.26
CA LEU A 257 12.04 15.65 -0.48
C LEU A 257 12.54 14.28 -0.96
N TRP A 258 12.35 13.23 -0.15
CA TRP A 258 12.69 11.87 -0.54
C TRP A 258 11.83 11.37 -1.72
N GLN A 259 10.50 11.55 -1.65
CA GLN A 259 9.62 11.18 -2.77
C GLN A 259 9.92 12.00 -4.02
N PHE A 260 10.19 13.29 -3.87
CA PHE A 260 10.52 14.19 -4.97
C PHE A 260 11.85 13.82 -5.64
N VAL A 261 12.91 13.54 -4.88
CA VAL A 261 14.20 13.15 -5.47
C VAL A 261 14.10 11.81 -6.20
N LEU A 262 13.32 10.84 -5.69
CA LEU A 262 13.07 9.57 -6.39
C LEU A 262 12.28 9.78 -7.70
N ALA A 263 11.25 10.64 -7.68
CA ALA A 263 10.49 10.99 -8.88
C ALA A 263 11.39 11.66 -9.94
N MET A 264 12.21 12.63 -9.52
CA MET A 264 13.12 13.35 -10.42
C MET A 264 14.23 12.45 -10.95
N ALA A 265 14.77 11.56 -10.11
CA ALA A 265 15.74 10.56 -10.53
C ALA A 265 15.14 9.62 -11.59
N ALA A 266 13.91 9.14 -11.38
CA ALA A 266 13.21 8.29 -12.33
C ALA A 266 12.96 9.01 -13.67
N LEU A 267 12.54 10.29 -13.64
CA LEU A 267 12.45 11.12 -14.85
C LEU A 267 13.80 11.34 -15.52
N GLY A 268 14.87 11.52 -14.73
CA GLY A 268 16.24 11.59 -15.23
C GLY A 268 16.63 10.34 -16.01
N VAL A 269 16.29 9.14 -15.51
CA VAL A 269 16.49 7.87 -16.23
C VAL A 269 15.60 7.78 -17.47
N PHE A 270 14.35 8.22 -17.40
CA PHE A 270 13.44 8.24 -18.55
C PHE A 270 14.01 9.04 -19.73
N PHE A 271 14.52 10.25 -19.46
CA PHE A 271 15.07 11.12 -20.50
C PHE A 271 16.49 10.74 -20.94
N SER A 272 17.36 10.31 -20.03
CA SER A 272 18.73 9.88 -20.37
C SER A 272 18.77 8.51 -21.06
N GLY A 273 17.76 7.66 -20.82
CA GLY A 273 17.66 6.33 -21.38
C GLY A 273 18.49 5.28 -20.62
N PRO A 274 18.68 4.09 -21.22
CA PRO A 274 19.11 2.92 -20.47
C PRO A 274 20.63 2.81 -20.24
N GLY A 275 21.44 3.66 -20.90
CA GLY A 275 22.91 3.61 -20.86
C GLY A 275 23.51 2.45 -21.68
N CYS A 276 24.84 2.35 -21.75
CA CYS A 276 25.51 1.33 -22.58
C CYS A 276 25.36 -0.10 -22.08
N LEU A 277 25.29 -0.32 -20.76
CA LEU A 277 25.18 -1.64 -20.12
C LEU A 277 23.72 -2.05 -19.88
N SER A 278 22.84 -1.81 -20.84
CA SER A 278 21.42 -2.15 -20.71
C SER A 278 21.02 -3.31 -21.61
N LEU A 279 20.12 -4.16 -21.12
CA LEU A 279 19.47 -5.16 -21.97
C LEU A 279 18.68 -4.50 -23.11
N ASP A 280 18.13 -3.31 -22.90
CA ASP A 280 17.48 -2.53 -23.96
C ASP A 280 18.38 -2.30 -25.16
N ARG A 281 19.67 -2.03 -24.93
CA ARG A 281 20.63 -1.85 -26.02
C ARG A 281 20.99 -3.16 -26.68
N PHE A 282 20.99 -4.27 -25.94
CA PHE A 282 21.22 -5.59 -26.52
C PHE A 282 20.04 -6.04 -27.41
N VAL A 283 18.81 -5.80 -26.97
CA VAL A 283 17.58 -6.24 -27.66
C VAL A 283 17.13 -5.26 -28.75
N PHE A 284 17.19 -3.95 -28.49
CA PHE A 284 16.68 -2.89 -29.37
C PHE A 284 17.79 -1.98 -29.92
N GLY A 285 19.05 -2.28 -29.65
CA GLY A 285 20.17 -1.49 -30.17
C GLY A 285 20.19 -1.52 -31.69
N PRO A 286 20.78 -0.50 -32.34
CA PRO A 286 20.99 -0.55 -33.78
C PRO A 286 21.80 -1.81 -34.08
N ALA A 287 21.20 -2.77 -34.79
CA ALA A 287 21.97 -3.82 -35.44
C ALA A 287 23.07 -3.09 -36.19
N HIS A 288 24.34 -3.39 -35.88
CA HIS A 288 25.48 -2.71 -36.49
C HIS A 288 25.22 -2.65 -37.99
N ARG A 289 24.79 -1.50 -38.50
CA ARG A 289 24.63 -1.32 -39.94
C ARG A 289 26.04 -1.48 -40.44
N ALA A 290 26.28 -2.59 -41.14
CA ALA A 290 27.56 -2.82 -41.77
C ALA A 290 27.92 -1.51 -42.50
N PRO A 291 29.14 -0.98 -42.33
CA PRO A 291 29.54 0.21 -43.05
C PRO A 291 29.23 -0.04 -44.53
N PRO A 292 28.61 0.93 -45.24
CA PRO A 292 28.24 0.74 -46.63
C PRO A 292 29.50 0.25 -47.38
N PRO A 293 29.40 -0.79 -48.23
CA PRO A 293 30.55 -1.35 -48.90
C PRO A 293 31.31 -0.25 -49.64
N VAL A 294 32.59 -0.11 -49.30
CA VAL A 294 33.51 0.86 -49.91
C VAL A 294 33.71 0.44 -51.38
N GLY A 295 32.86 0.94 -52.28
CA GLY A 295 32.92 0.60 -53.70
C GLY A 295 31.64 0.79 -54.51
N ALA A 296 30.47 0.96 -53.88
CA ALA A 296 29.19 0.98 -54.60
C ALA A 296 28.83 2.30 -55.32
N GLY A 297 29.77 3.25 -55.50
CA GLY A 297 29.38 4.60 -55.94
C GLY A 297 30.46 5.50 -56.54
N ALA A 298 31.53 4.96 -57.13
CA ALA A 298 32.29 5.75 -58.10
C ALA A 298 31.46 5.85 -59.39
N SER A 299 30.40 6.66 -59.37
CA SER A 299 29.70 7.04 -60.58
C SER A 299 30.70 7.75 -61.50
N LYS A 300 30.98 7.14 -62.66
CA LYS A 300 31.81 7.75 -63.70
C LYS A 300 31.27 9.16 -64.00
N PRO A 301 32.14 10.19 -64.08
CA PRO A 301 31.71 11.50 -64.54
C PRO A 301 31.15 11.36 -65.96
N ARG A 302 29.90 11.80 -66.15
CA ARG A 302 29.27 11.91 -67.47
C ARG A 302 30.05 12.98 -68.23
N GLN A 303 30.85 12.59 -69.21
CA GLN A 303 31.46 13.54 -70.14
C GLN A 303 30.33 14.17 -70.96
N ALA A 304 30.34 15.50 -71.00
CA ALA A 304 29.48 16.33 -71.84
C ALA A 304 30.13 16.54 -73.20
#